data_AF-A0A8T1YAD2-F1
#
_entry.id   AF-A0A8T1YAD2-F1
#
_cell.length_a   1.000
_cell.length_b   1.000
_cell.length_c   1.000
_cell.angle_alpha   90.00
_cell.angle_beta   90.00
_cell.angle_gamma   90.00
#
_symmetry.space_group_name_H-M   'P 1'
#
loop_
_entity.id
_entity.type
_entity.pdbx_description
1 polymer ?
#
loop_
_entity_poly.entity_id
_entity_poly.type
_entity_poly.pdbx_seq_one_letter_code
_entity_poly.pdbx_strand_id
1 'polypeptide(L)'
;MSDPRFSDEEMLFPEATMYCDPRLPDASIYGPNFDSYMDAKTCLLWDVEDYPIPNGSDPISLGQKIKSVHLAANYRGEVSIKAYVDTLSDELRSQYLDAGITVDLMPQGDEYARSSSLFVDAYLWALDNPAPANMIVLSKKVFETVERRNTLSIFQSFYRVGFAVVLSDTDLSWLPPDTDWLPPLARSTLFLTGLFDKKRKREDTLTMASSETK
;
A
#
# COMPACT_ATOMS: atom_id res chain seq x y z
N MET A 1 -2.41 45.69 12.74
CA MET A 1 -1.87 45.86 11.38
C MET A 1 -1.13 44.56 11.05
N SER A 2 -1.52 43.95 9.93
CA SER A 2 -1.28 42.60 9.37
C SER A 2 0.15 42.05 9.51
N ASP A 3 0.41 40.73 9.57
CA ASP A 3 -0.01 39.67 8.62
C ASP A 3 -0.38 38.32 9.30
N PRO A 4 -1.58 37.76 9.05
CA PRO A 4 -2.05 36.46 9.54
C PRO A 4 -2.03 35.38 8.45
N ARG A 5 -0.85 34.99 7.96
CA ARG A 5 -0.70 33.94 6.94
C ARG A 5 0.50 33.06 7.21
N PHE A 6 0.42 32.20 8.22
CA PHE A 6 1.06 30.89 8.22
C PHE A 6 0.21 30.04 9.17
N SER A 7 -0.87 29.47 8.62
CA SER A 7 -1.69 28.46 9.27
C SER A 7 -0.90 27.16 9.36
N ASP A 8 -1.06 26.44 10.47
CA ASP A 8 -0.40 25.18 10.83
C ASP A 8 -0.68 23.97 9.88
N GLU A 9 -1.02 24.20 8.62
CA GLU A 9 -1.25 23.19 7.58
C GLU A 9 -0.02 22.95 6.67
N GLU A 10 1.07 23.69 6.83
CA GLU A 10 2.24 23.62 5.95
C GLU A 10 3.25 22.49 6.29
N MET A 11 2.91 21.59 7.22
CA MET A 11 3.86 20.59 7.76
C MET A 11 3.55 19.12 7.43
N LEU A 12 2.69 18.82 6.45
CA LEU A 12 2.40 17.42 6.09
C LEU A 12 3.19 16.87 4.90
N PHE A 13 3.79 17.70 4.05
CA PHE A 13 4.71 17.25 3.00
C PHE A 13 5.69 18.38 2.67
N PRO A 14 6.83 18.52 3.37
CA PRO A 14 7.93 19.28 2.77
C PRO A 14 8.29 18.54 1.48
N GLU A 15 8.38 19.28 0.38
CA GLU A 15 8.66 18.80 -0.96
C GLU A 15 9.52 17.53 -0.92
N ALA A 16 9.03 16.47 -1.55
CA ALA A 16 9.81 15.27 -1.79
C ALA A 16 10.97 15.61 -2.72
N THR A 17 11.99 16.30 -2.21
CA THR A 17 13.34 16.26 -2.78
C THR A 17 13.78 14.82 -2.69
N MET A 18 13.53 14.12 -3.80
CA MET A 18 14.06 12.83 -4.16
C MET A 18 15.58 12.89 -3.92
N TYR A 19 16.04 12.28 -2.84
CA TYR A 19 17.47 12.12 -2.61
C TYR A 19 17.95 11.04 -3.58
N CYS A 20 18.26 11.45 -4.82
CA CYS A 20 19.04 10.63 -5.74
C CYS A 20 20.46 10.58 -5.16
N ASP A 21 20.86 9.43 -4.58
CA ASP A 21 22.25 9.24 -4.15
C ASP A 21 23.15 9.33 -5.40
N PRO A 22 24.04 10.33 -5.49
CA PRO A 22 24.87 10.56 -6.67
C PRO A 22 25.97 9.51 -6.86
N ARG A 23 26.07 8.50 -5.98
CA ARG A 23 27.01 7.38 -6.09
C ARG A 23 26.40 6.14 -6.73
N LEU A 24 25.10 6.15 -7.05
CA LEU A 24 24.50 5.07 -7.83
C LEU A 24 25.03 5.17 -9.28
N PRO A 25 25.67 4.11 -9.82
CA PRO A 25 26.08 4.08 -11.21
C PRO A 25 24.84 4.19 -12.11
N ASP A 26 25.04 4.78 -13.30
CA ASP A 26 24.02 5.05 -14.33
C ASP A 26 22.85 4.05 -14.28
N ALA A 27 21.66 4.58 -13.95
CA ALA A 27 20.42 3.82 -13.78
C ALA A 27 19.99 3.04 -15.03
N SER A 28 20.64 3.26 -16.18
CA SER A 28 20.43 2.48 -17.41
C SER A 28 20.98 1.04 -17.36
N ILE A 29 21.78 0.68 -16.33
CA ILE A 29 22.49 -0.62 -16.30
C ILE A 29 21.74 -1.69 -15.46
N TYR A 30 20.81 -1.32 -14.56
CA TYR A 30 20.26 -2.25 -13.56
C TYR A 30 18.72 -2.38 -13.50
N GLY A 31 17.96 -1.78 -14.40
CA GLY A 31 16.50 -1.97 -14.44
C GLY A 31 15.76 -0.79 -15.03
N PRO A 32 14.41 -0.80 -15.00
CA PRO A 32 13.61 0.35 -15.41
C PRO A 32 14.05 1.58 -14.63
N ASN A 33 14.19 2.74 -15.31
CA ASN A 33 14.43 4.02 -14.63
C ASN A 33 13.39 4.18 -13.50
N PHE A 34 13.80 4.61 -12.31
CA PHE A 34 12.92 4.82 -11.17
C PHE A 34 11.64 5.61 -11.50
N ASP A 35 11.76 6.62 -12.37
CA ASP A 35 10.63 7.41 -12.87
C ASP A 35 9.56 6.55 -13.58
N SER A 36 9.96 5.42 -14.17
CA SER A 36 9.03 4.50 -14.83
C SER A 36 8.05 3.85 -13.85
N TYR A 37 8.43 3.67 -12.58
CA TYR A 37 7.51 3.18 -11.55
C TYR A 37 6.53 4.26 -11.08
N MET A 38 6.89 5.54 -11.19
CA MET A 38 5.99 6.65 -10.82
C MET A 38 4.78 6.72 -11.75
N ASP A 39 4.99 6.53 -13.05
CA ASP A 39 3.94 6.58 -14.05
C ASP A 39 3.32 5.20 -14.33
N ALA A 40 3.89 4.12 -13.75
CA ALA A 40 3.38 2.77 -13.87
C ALA A 40 2.07 2.54 -13.09
N LYS A 41 1.25 1.63 -13.63
CA LYS A 41 0.02 1.19 -12.96
C LYS A 41 0.32 0.54 -11.61
N THR A 42 -0.61 0.72 -10.68
CA THR A 42 -0.52 0.17 -9.32
C THR A 42 -1.71 -0.72 -9.03
N CYS A 43 -1.45 -1.95 -8.59
CA CYS A 43 -2.45 -2.83 -8.02
C CYS A 43 -2.43 -2.73 -6.50
N LEU A 44 -3.59 -2.54 -5.87
CA LEU A 44 -3.76 -2.65 -4.42
C LEU A 44 -4.73 -3.79 -4.14
N LEU A 45 -4.20 -4.86 -3.55
CA LEU A 45 -4.93 -6.04 -3.12
C LEU A 45 -5.13 -5.97 -1.60
N TRP A 46 -6.37 -5.98 -1.16
CA TRP A 46 -6.71 -5.61 0.21
C TRP A 46 -7.63 -6.63 0.88
N ASP A 47 -7.09 -7.30 1.90
CA ASP A 47 -7.86 -8.10 2.84
C ASP A 47 -8.55 -7.17 3.86
N VAL A 48 -9.88 -7.06 3.74
CA VAL A 48 -10.68 -6.16 4.59
C VAL A 48 -10.84 -6.70 6.01
N GLU A 49 -10.69 -8.02 6.23
CA GLU A 49 -10.76 -8.58 7.59
C GLU A 49 -9.51 -8.23 8.40
N ASP A 50 -8.35 -8.18 7.75
CA ASP A 50 -7.07 -7.81 8.38
C ASP A 50 -6.90 -6.30 8.53
N TYR A 51 -7.43 -5.53 7.58
CA TYR A 51 -7.39 -4.07 7.53
C TYR A 51 -8.80 -3.48 7.30
N PRO A 52 -9.70 -3.55 8.29
CA PRO A 52 -11.08 -3.09 8.12
C PRO A 52 -11.15 -1.57 7.96
N ILE A 53 -12.19 -1.09 7.25
CA ILE A 53 -12.46 0.34 7.16
C ILE A 53 -12.58 0.93 8.58
N PRO A 54 -11.81 1.98 8.92
CA PRO A 54 -11.91 2.61 10.23
C PRO A 54 -13.31 3.15 10.50
N ASN A 55 -13.88 2.89 11.70
CA ASN A 55 -15.20 3.44 12.05
C ASN A 55 -15.26 4.95 11.80
N GLY A 56 -16.32 5.40 11.13
CA GLY A 56 -16.52 6.79 10.73
C GLY A 56 -15.88 7.17 9.40
N SER A 57 -15.22 6.23 8.71
CA SER A 57 -14.82 6.35 7.30
C SER A 57 -15.75 5.52 6.42
N ASP A 58 -15.94 5.95 5.18
CA ASP A 58 -16.69 5.24 4.15
C ASP A 58 -15.76 4.80 2.99
N PRO A 59 -16.17 3.81 2.17
CA PRO A 59 -15.36 3.32 1.04
C PRO A 59 -14.96 4.41 0.03
N ILE A 60 -15.82 5.42 -0.20
CA ILE A 60 -15.57 6.49 -1.17
C ILE A 60 -14.44 7.38 -0.67
N SER A 61 -14.54 7.86 0.56
CA SER A 61 -13.49 8.66 1.22
C SER A 61 -12.16 7.90 1.29
N LEU A 62 -12.21 6.59 1.57
CA LEU A 62 -11.03 5.75 1.63
C LEU A 62 -10.38 5.58 0.25
N GLY A 63 -11.16 5.26 -0.79
CA GLY A 63 -10.66 5.12 -2.15
C GLY A 63 -10.00 6.41 -2.67
N GLN A 64 -10.62 7.56 -2.37
CA GLN A 64 -10.02 8.87 -2.66
C GLN A 64 -8.71 9.07 -1.90
N LYS A 65 -8.68 8.75 -0.61
CA LYS A 65 -7.46 8.89 0.21
C LYS A 65 -6.31 8.01 -0.28
N ILE A 66 -6.60 6.77 -0.66
CA ILE A 66 -5.61 5.86 -1.25
C ILE A 66 -5.01 6.49 -2.52
N LYS A 67 -5.84 6.98 -3.44
CA LYS A 67 -5.39 7.64 -4.68
C LYS A 67 -4.57 8.91 -4.39
N SER A 68 -5.02 9.73 -3.44
CA SER A 68 -4.31 10.96 -3.05
C SER A 68 -2.93 10.69 -2.47
N VAL A 69 -2.75 9.61 -1.68
CA VAL A 69 -1.44 9.24 -1.12
C VAL A 69 -0.46 8.83 -2.21
N HIS A 70 -0.93 8.08 -3.20
CA HIS A 70 -0.10 7.71 -4.35
C HIS A 70 0.36 8.97 -5.09
N LEU A 71 -0.58 9.88 -5.39
CA LEU A 71 -0.26 11.13 -6.07
C LEU A 71 0.71 12.01 -5.26
N ALA A 72 0.52 12.12 -3.94
CA ALA A 72 1.42 12.86 -3.05
C ALA A 72 2.83 12.23 -2.98
N ALA A 73 2.93 10.92 -3.14
CA ALA A 73 4.20 10.21 -3.28
C ALA A 73 4.78 10.26 -4.72
N ASN A 74 4.18 11.08 -5.60
CA ASN A 74 4.50 11.24 -7.02
C ASN A 74 4.26 9.98 -7.88
N TYR A 75 3.44 9.04 -7.40
CA TYR A 75 2.91 7.94 -8.22
C TYR A 75 1.65 8.42 -8.94
N ARG A 76 1.79 8.64 -10.25
CA ARG A 76 0.78 9.22 -11.13
C ARG A 76 0.06 8.17 -11.99
N GLY A 77 0.58 6.94 -12.01
CA GLY A 77 -0.07 5.84 -12.70
C GLY A 77 -1.44 5.48 -12.11
N GLU A 78 -2.27 4.82 -12.91
CA GLU A 78 -3.60 4.37 -12.50
C GLU A 78 -3.53 3.40 -11.31
N VAL A 79 -4.41 3.58 -10.33
CA VAL A 79 -4.51 2.70 -9.15
C VAL A 79 -5.76 1.83 -9.27
N SER A 80 -5.54 0.53 -9.45
CA SER A 80 -6.57 -0.51 -9.39
C SER A 80 -6.68 -1.03 -7.96
N ILE A 81 -7.88 -0.98 -7.38
CA ILE A 81 -8.13 -1.43 -5.99
C ILE A 81 -9.07 -2.62 -6.01
N LYS A 82 -8.65 -3.72 -5.38
CA LYS A 82 -9.46 -4.93 -5.19
C LYS A 82 -9.49 -5.30 -3.71
N ALA A 83 -10.70 -5.40 -3.17
CA ALA A 83 -10.97 -5.73 -1.78
C ALA A 83 -11.56 -7.14 -1.66
N TYR A 84 -11.08 -7.91 -0.68
CA TYR A 84 -11.60 -9.23 -0.35
C TYR A 84 -12.32 -9.15 0.98
N VAL A 85 -13.59 -9.54 0.99
CA VAL A 85 -14.51 -9.34 2.12
C VAL A 85 -15.28 -10.63 2.39
N ASP A 86 -15.43 -11.02 3.66
CA ASP A 86 -16.21 -12.21 4.01
C ASP A 86 -17.72 -11.94 4.01
N THR A 87 -18.11 -10.76 4.47
CA THR A 87 -19.52 -10.35 4.56
C THR A 87 -19.69 -8.89 4.16
N LEU A 88 -20.66 -8.64 3.27
CA LEU A 88 -20.90 -7.31 2.73
C LEU A 88 -22.39 -7.12 2.46
N SER A 89 -22.96 -6.01 2.94
CA SER A 89 -24.33 -5.63 2.57
C SER A 89 -24.36 -5.06 1.15
N ASP A 90 -25.52 -5.09 0.49
CA ASP A 90 -25.67 -4.55 -0.86
C ASP A 90 -25.37 -3.04 -0.90
N GLU A 91 -25.73 -2.30 0.15
CA GLU A 91 -25.43 -0.87 0.26
C GLU A 91 -23.93 -0.60 0.32
N LEU A 92 -23.21 -1.35 1.16
CA LEU A 92 -21.76 -1.21 1.25
C LEU A 92 -21.10 -1.63 -0.06
N ARG A 93 -21.58 -2.70 -0.70
CA ARG A 93 -21.10 -3.13 -2.02
C ARG A 93 -21.22 -2.02 -3.05
N SER A 94 -22.36 -1.33 -3.10
CA SER A 94 -22.54 -0.16 -3.98
C SER A 94 -21.50 0.93 -3.68
N GLN A 95 -21.27 1.26 -2.40
CA GLN A 95 -20.29 2.28 -2.02
C GLN A 95 -18.86 1.92 -2.43
N TYR A 96 -18.46 0.66 -2.32
CA TYR A 96 -17.15 0.20 -2.82
C TYR A 96 -17.05 0.39 -4.34
N LEU A 97 -18.06 -0.03 -5.10
CA LEU A 97 -18.08 0.13 -6.55
C LEU A 97 -18.04 1.60 -6.97
N ASP A 98 -18.82 2.46 -6.30
CA ASP A 98 -18.84 3.90 -6.53
C ASP A 98 -17.49 4.56 -6.20
N ALA A 99 -16.73 4.00 -5.24
CA ALA A 99 -15.37 4.40 -4.93
C ALA A 99 -14.33 3.95 -5.99
N GLY A 100 -14.74 3.13 -6.95
CA GLY A 100 -13.85 2.47 -7.90
C GLY A 100 -13.05 1.33 -7.26
N ILE A 101 -13.61 0.69 -6.24
CA ILE A 101 -13.04 -0.48 -5.56
C ILE A 101 -13.83 -1.71 -6.00
N THR A 102 -13.13 -2.63 -6.65
CA THR A 102 -13.69 -3.95 -6.97
C THR A 102 -13.74 -4.81 -5.71
N VAL A 103 -14.78 -5.63 -5.55
CA VAL A 103 -14.97 -6.44 -4.35
C VAL A 103 -15.25 -7.88 -4.72
N ASP A 104 -14.47 -8.80 -4.14
CA ASP A 104 -14.73 -10.22 -4.17
C ASP A 104 -15.23 -10.70 -2.80
N LEU A 105 -16.40 -11.33 -2.81
CA LEU A 105 -17.03 -11.90 -1.62
C LEU A 105 -16.47 -13.31 -1.38
N MET A 106 -15.82 -13.50 -0.24
CA MET A 106 -15.21 -14.76 0.16
C MET A 106 -16.18 -15.60 1.01
N PRO A 107 -16.03 -16.94 1.03
CA PRO A 107 -16.72 -17.76 2.02
C PRO A 107 -16.36 -17.30 3.43
N GLN A 108 -17.38 -17.06 4.26
CA GLN A 108 -17.19 -16.47 5.58
C GLN A 108 -16.23 -17.29 6.46
N GLY A 109 -15.19 -16.65 6.99
CA GLY A 109 -14.19 -17.26 7.85
C GLY A 109 -13.18 -18.15 7.11
N ASP A 110 -13.24 -18.24 5.78
CA ASP A 110 -12.30 -19.03 4.98
C ASP A 110 -11.09 -18.18 4.57
N GLU A 111 -10.15 -18.08 5.51
CA GLU A 111 -8.87 -17.40 5.32
C GLU A 111 -8.04 -17.98 4.17
N TYR A 112 -8.15 -19.30 3.93
CA TYR A 112 -7.43 -19.96 2.85
C TYR A 112 -7.99 -19.56 1.48
N ALA A 113 -9.32 -19.54 1.33
CA ALA A 113 -9.97 -19.08 0.11
C ALA A 113 -9.64 -17.61 -0.20
N ARG A 114 -9.61 -16.77 0.84
CA ARG A 114 -9.23 -15.34 0.69
C ARG A 114 -7.78 -15.18 0.25
N SER A 115 -6.86 -15.86 0.93
CA SER A 115 -5.45 -15.85 0.59
C SER A 115 -5.21 -16.36 -0.84
N SER A 116 -5.85 -17.48 -1.20
CA SER A 116 -5.75 -18.08 -2.54
C SER A 116 -6.28 -17.15 -3.63
N SER A 117 -7.41 -16.49 -3.39
CA SER A 117 -7.98 -15.52 -4.34
C SER A 117 -7.03 -14.33 -4.54
N LEU A 118 -6.47 -13.81 -3.44
CA LEU A 118 -5.48 -12.74 -3.50
C LEU A 118 -4.27 -13.11 -4.36
N PHE A 119 -3.74 -14.33 -4.22
CA PHE A 119 -2.62 -14.79 -5.05
C PHE A 119 -2.98 -14.94 -6.52
N VAL A 120 -4.14 -15.54 -6.81
CA VAL A 120 -4.61 -15.72 -8.18
C VAL A 120 -4.76 -14.36 -8.86
N ASP A 121 -5.36 -13.39 -8.19
CA ASP A 121 -5.52 -12.04 -8.72
C ASP A 121 -4.21 -11.27 -8.86
N ALA A 122 -3.27 -11.42 -7.93
CA ALA A 122 -1.92 -10.86 -8.08
C ALA A 122 -1.25 -11.37 -9.36
N TYR A 123 -1.37 -12.66 -9.62
CA TYR A 123 -0.82 -13.30 -10.81
C TYR A 123 -1.53 -12.85 -12.09
N LEU A 124 -2.86 -12.88 -12.13
CA LEU A 124 -3.65 -12.44 -13.29
C LEU A 124 -3.37 -10.97 -13.60
N TRP A 125 -3.34 -10.11 -12.59
CA TRP A 125 -3.04 -8.69 -12.79
C TRP A 125 -1.64 -8.47 -13.36
N ALA A 126 -0.65 -9.23 -12.91
CA ALA A 126 0.72 -9.15 -13.42
C ALA A 126 0.85 -9.63 -14.88
N LEU A 127 -0.02 -10.54 -15.35
CA LEU A 127 -0.07 -10.93 -16.76
C LEU A 127 -0.60 -9.78 -17.64
N ASP A 128 -1.60 -9.05 -17.16
CA ASP A 128 -2.21 -7.94 -17.90
C ASP A 128 -1.39 -6.64 -17.83
N ASN A 129 -0.50 -6.52 -16.83
CA ASN A 129 0.27 -5.30 -16.56
C ASN A 129 1.76 -5.66 -16.41
N PRO A 130 2.52 -5.70 -17.52
CA PRO A 130 3.94 -6.04 -17.48
C PRO A 130 4.76 -4.97 -16.77
N ALA A 131 5.91 -5.37 -16.24
CA ALA A 131 6.86 -4.45 -15.62
C ALA A 131 7.33 -3.34 -16.58
N PRO A 132 7.58 -2.11 -16.08
CA PRO A 132 7.48 -1.69 -14.68
C PRO A 132 6.02 -1.53 -14.23
N ALA A 133 5.72 -2.08 -13.06
CA ALA A 133 4.39 -2.08 -12.45
C ALA A 133 4.51 -2.12 -10.92
N ASN A 134 3.54 -1.55 -10.23
CA ASN A 134 3.53 -1.48 -8.77
C ASN A 134 2.48 -2.44 -8.19
N MET A 135 2.80 -3.10 -7.08
CA MET A 135 1.88 -3.99 -6.38
C MET A 135 1.95 -3.74 -4.88
N ILE A 136 0.81 -3.48 -4.27
CA ILE A 136 0.63 -3.32 -2.84
C ILE A 136 -0.30 -4.42 -2.35
N VAL A 137 0.13 -5.17 -1.34
CA VAL A 137 -0.67 -6.20 -0.71
C VAL A 137 -0.89 -5.84 0.76
N LEU A 138 -2.15 -5.59 1.11
CA LEU A 138 -2.59 -5.35 2.47
C LEU A 138 -3.27 -6.62 3.01
N SER A 139 -2.49 -7.49 3.66
CA SER A 139 -2.98 -8.62 4.45
C SER A 139 -1.96 -8.94 5.55
N LYS A 140 -2.42 -9.22 6.76
CA LYS A 140 -1.57 -9.62 7.89
C LYS A 140 -1.32 -11.12 7.83
N LYS A 141 -2.41 -11.88 7.68
CA LYS A 141 -2.38 -13.33 7.87
C LYS A 141 -1.79 -14.08 6.69
N VAL A 142 -1.92 -13.56 5.46
CA VAL A 142 -1.27 -14.13 4.27
C VAL A 142 0.24 -14.35 4.51
N PHE A 143 0.88 -13.49 5.32
CA PHE A 143 2.29 -13.57 5.67
C PHE A 143 2.59 -14.24 7.02
N GLU A 144 1.59 -14.68 7.78
CA GLU A 144 1.75 -15.36 9.08
C GLU A 144 1.47 -16.87 9.03
N THR A 145 0.90 -17.38 7.93
CA THR A 145 0.61 -18.81 7.76
C THR A 145 1.86 -19.70 7.79
N VAL A 146 1.66 -21.00 8.04
CA VAL A 146 2.72 -22.04 7.96
C VAL A 146 3.44 -22.02 6.61
N GLU A 147 2.79 -21.51 5.57
CA GLU A 147 3.29 -21.38 4.22
C GLU A 147 3.93 -20.02 3.90
N ARG A 148 4.17 -19.16 4.91
CA ARG A 148 4.80 -17.82 4.76
C ARG A 148 5.97 -17.80 3.78
N ARG A 149 6.85 -18.81 3.81
CA ARG A 149 8.00 -18.89 2.89
C ARG A 149 7.57 -19.01 1.42
N ASN A 150 6.53 -19.81 1.13
CA ASN A 150 5.99 -19.99 -0.21
C ASN A 150 5.25 -18.72 -0.67
N THR A 151 4.49 -18.10 0.23
CA THR A 151 3.85 -16.80 -0.02
C THR A 151 4.88 -15.74 -0.43
N LEU A 152 5.93 -15.58 0.38
CA LEU A 152 6.96 -14.57 0.13
C LEU A 152 7.76 -14.87 -1.15
N SER A 153 7.98 -16.14 -1.50
CA SER A 153 8.70 -16.49 -2.73
C SER A 153 7.94 -16.11 -4.01
N ILE A 154 6.61 -16.10 -3.97
CA ILE A 154 5.78 -15.60 -5.07
C ILE A 154 6.00 -14.10 -5.26
N PHE A 155 5.91 -13.31 -4.18
CA PHE A 155 6.12 -11.87 -4.24
C PHE A 155 7.56 -11.48 -4.56
N GLN A 156 8.54 -12.26 -4.08
CA GLN A 156 9.93 -12.17 -4.54
C GLN A 156 10.05 -12.39 -6.05
N SER A 157 9.27 -13.31 -6.62
CA SER A 157 9.31 -13.59 -8.06
C SER A 157 8.79 -12.41 -8.88
N PHE A 158 7.70 -11.76 -8.45
CA PHE A 158 7.23 -10.50 -9.06
C PHE A 158 8.31 -9.41 -8.99
N TYR A 159 8.95 -9.27 -7.83
CA TYR A 159 10.05 -8.32 -7.65
C TYR A 159 11.22 -8.60 -8.62
N ARG A 160 11.63 -9.87 -8.76
CA ARG A 160 12.70 -10.29 -9.68
C ARG A 160 12.40 -10.02 -11.16
N VAL A 161 11.13 -9.93 -11.54
CA VAL A 161 10.71 -9.61 -12.92
C VAL A 161 10.37 -8.12 -13.11
N GLY A 162 10.75 -7.25 -12.16
CA GLY A 162 10.67 -5.79 -12.32
C GLY A 162 9.39 -5.17 -11.79
N PHE A 163 8.70 -5.80 -10.84
CA PHE A 163 7.60 -5.17 -10.12
C PHE A 163 8.10 -4.49 -8.85
N ALA A 164 7.60 -3.29 -8.57
CA ALA A 164 7.73 -2.67 -7.26
C ALA A 164 6.67 -3.26 -6.33
N VAL A 165 7.05 -4.30 -5.57
CA VAL A 165 6.14 -5.01 -4.67
C VAL A 165 6.31 -4.53 -3.24
N VAL A 166 5.20 -4.26 -2.56
CA VAL A 166 5.19 -3.95 -1.13
C VAL A 166 4.10 -4.74 -0.43
N LEU A 167 4.47 -5.32 0.70
CA LEU A 167 3.63 -6.17 1.53
C LEU A 167 3.44 -5.49 2.89
N SER A 168 2.21 -5.48 3.40
CA SER A 168 1.92 -4.92 4.72
C SER A 168 2.52 -5.76 5.85
N ASP A 169 2.85 -5.12 6.98
CA ASP A 169 3.33 -5.77 8.21
C ASP A 169 4.48 -6.79 8.03
N THR A 170 5.25 -6.63 6.95
CA THR A 170 6.42 -7.46 6.67
C THR A 170 7.68 -6.61 6.79
N ASP A 171 8.68 -7.09 7.54
CA ASP A 171 10.02 -6.50 7.51
C ASP A 171 10.64 -6.63 6.11
N LEU A 172 11.75 -5.96 5.82
CA LEU A 172 12.38 -6.04 4.50
C LEU A 172 13.13 -7.37 4.25
N SER A 173 13.09 -8.33 5.18
CA SER A 173 13.85 -9.59 5.08
C SER A 173 13.35 -10.52 3.99
N TRP A 174 12.13 -10.29 3.48
CA TRP A 174 11.60 -11.03 2.33
C TRP A 174 12.12 -10.55 0.99
N LEU A 175 12.79 -9.40 0.90
CA LEU A 175 13.39 -9.00 -0.37
C LEU A 175 14.54 -9.94 -0.75
N PRO A 176 14.81 -10.15 -2.06
CA PRO A 176 16.01 -10.87 -2.48
C PRO A 176 17.26 -10.28 -1.79
N PRO A 177 18.22 -11.11 -1.33
CA PRO A 177 19.40 -10.62 -0.61
C PRO A 177 20.27 -9.67 -1.45
N ASP A 178 20.14 -9.72 -2.77
CA ASP A 178 20.89 -8.90 -3.74
C ASP A 178 20.16 -7.59 -4.09
N THR A 179 19.23 -7.15 -3.23
CA THR A 179 18.39 -5.97 -3.47
C THR A 179 19.11 -4.69 -3.05
N ASP A 180 19.69 -3.99 -4.03
CA ASP A 180 20.34 -2.69 -3.80
C ASP A 180 19.36 -1.50 -3.87
N TRP A 181 18.09 -1.71 -4.25
CA TRP A 181 17.09 -0.66 -4.38
C TRP A 181 15.78 -1.00 -3.65
N LEU A 182 15.26 -0.06 -2.88
CA LEU A 182 13.93 -0.17 -2.27
C LEU A 182 12.92 0.62 -3.09
N PRO A 183 11.74 0.06 -3.43
CA PRO A 183 10.69 0.84 -4.05
C PRO A 183 10.21 1.94 -3.09
N PRO A 184 10.07 3.20 -3.54
CA PRO A 184 9.57 4.31 -2.72
C PRO A 184 8.19 4.06 -2.12
N LEU A 185 7.46 3.15 -2.76
CA LEU A 185 6.15 2.65 -2.36
C LEU A 185 6.15 2.03 -0.95
N ALA A 186 7.32 1.70 -0.38
CA ALA A 186 7.47 1.30 1.02
C ALA A 186 6.91 2.37 1.99
N ARG A 187 7.14 3.65 1.71
CA ARG A 187 6.59 4.76 2.51
C ARG A 187 5.07 4.88 2.36
N SER A 188 4.57 4.70 1.13
CA SER A 188 3.14 4.68 0.84
C SER A 188 2.45 3.55 1.60
N THR A 189 3.06 2.37 1.67
CA THR A 189 2.47 1.23 2.40
C THR A 189 2.44 1.46 3.91
N LEU A 190 3.49 2.02 4.51
CA LEU A 190 3.48 2.41 5.93
C LEU A 190 2.39 3.44 6.25
N PHE A 191 2.14 4.37 5.33
CA PHE A 191 1.03 5.31 5.47
C PHE A 191 -0.32 4.59 5.36
N LEU A 192 -0.48 3.74 4.35
CA LEU A 192 -1.72 2.99 4.10
C LEU A 192 -2.06 2.09 5.28
N THR A 193 -1.13 1.30 5.82
CA THR A 193 -1.38 0.50 7.03
C THR A 193 -1.76 1.39 8.22
N GLY A 194 -1.11 2.55 8.36
CA GLY A 194 -1.46 3.57 9.34
C GLY A 194 -2.86 4.18 9.17
N LEU A 195 -3.48 4.11 7.98
CA LEU A 195 -4.89 4.49 7.80
C LEU A 195 -5.84 3.54 8.52
N PHE A 196 -5.50 2.25 8.52
CA PHE A 196 -6.33 1.18 9.04
C PHE A 196 -6.07 0.92 10.53
N ASP A 197 -4.83 1.13 10.99
CA ASP A 197 -4.46 0.92 12.38
C ASP A 197 -4.75 2.16 13.26
N LYS A 198 -5.87 2.12 14.00
CA LYS A 198 -6.22 3.15 15.01
C LYS A 198 -5.23 3.26 16.18
N LYS A 199 -4.41 2.23 16.44
CA LYS A 199 -3.53 2.18 17.62
C LYS A 199 -2.44 3.25 17.62
N ARG A 200 -1.86 3.56 16.44
CA ARG A 200 -0.73 4.49 16.36
C ARG A 200 -1.09 5.92 16.77
N LYS A 201 -2.32 6.37 16.48
CA LYS A 201 -2.81 7.69 16.92
C LYS A 201 -2.86 7.85 18.44
N ARG A 202 -3.13 6.79 19.21
CA ARG A 202 -3.20 6.90 20.68
C ARG A 202 -1.82 6.99 21.33
N GLU A 203 -0.82 6.27 20.82
CA GLU A 203 0.54 6.30 21.37
C GLU A 203 1.21 7.66 21.13
N ASP A 204 1.03 8.28 19.96
CA ASP A 204 1.54 9.63 19.71
C ASP A 204 0.87 10.69 20.60
N THR A 205 -0.43 10.54 20.87
CA THR A 205 -1.17 11.47 21.76
C THR A 205 -0.79 11.29 23.24
N LEU A 206 -0.53 10.05 23.68
CA LEU A 206 -0.09 9.76 25.06
C LEU A 206 1.37 10.17 25.31
N THR A 207 2.23 10.05 24.30
CA THR A 207 3.64 10.44 24.41
C THR A 207 3.79 11.97 24.44
N MET A 208 2.98 12.70 23.66
CA MET A 208 2.92 14.17 23.71
C MET A 208 2.35 14.71 25.03
N ALA A 209 1.31 14.06 25.58
CA ALA A 209 0.74 14.45 26.87
C ALA A 209 1.67 14.18 28.06
N SER A 210 2.54 13.16 28.00
CA SER A 210 3.56 12.90 29.02
C SER A 210 4.78 13.83 28.92
N SER A 211 5.03 14.49 27.78
CA SER A 211 6.11 15.47 27.65
C SER A 211 5.74 16.89 28.08
N GLU A 212 4.45 17.23 28.20
CA GLU A 212 3.98 18.56 28.63
C GLU A 212 3.84 18.73 30.15
N THR A 213 4.12 17.69 30.95
CA THR A 213 4.00 17.74 32.41
C THR A 213 5.36 17.74 33.13
N LYS A 214 6.41 18.32 32.54
CA LYS A 214 7.72 18.45 33.21
C LYS A 214 8.31 19.84 33.10
#